data_AF-A0A101CQQ8-F1
#
_entry.id   AF-A0A101CQQ8-F1
#
_cell.length_a   1.000
_cell.length_b   1.000
_cell.length_c   1.000
_cell.angle_alpha   90.00
_cell.angle_beta   90.00
_cell.angle_gamma   90.00
#
_symmetry.space_group_name_H-M   'P 1'
#
loop_
_entity.id
_entity.type
_entity.pdbx_description
1 polymer ?
#
loop_
_entity_poly.entity_id
_entity_poly.type
_entity_poly.pdbx_seq_one_letter_code
_entity_poly.pdbx_strand_id
1 'polypeptide(L)'
;MRNYYKLIFYCFLILIISTIGITYWYISDHLLSDFSSIQFKSLVAIIIQITLLEGLIPTFSFLIIYFLIKKVKNKQLLAFLILILIVLVIAVVYRYVLYMIFHEFNNPILFK
;
A
#
# COMPACT_ATOMS: atom_id res chain seq x y z
N MET A 1 15.10 -21.13 -13.77
CA MET A 1 13.69 -21.12 -13.33
C MET A 1 13.46 -20.84 -11.84
N ARG A 2 14.40 -21.15 -10.92
CA ARG A 2 14.23 -20.99 -9.45
C ARG A 2 14.12 -19.55 -8.90
N ASN A 3 14.59 -18.53 -9.64
CA ASN A 3 14.60 -17.14 -9.14
C ASN A 3 13.28 -16.37 -9.32
N TYR A 4 12.46 -16.72 -10.32
CA TYR A 4 11.18 -16.06 -10.54
C TYR A 4 10.15 -16.42 -9.47
N TYR A 5 10.09 -17.70 -9.06
CA TYR A 5 9.21 -18.13 -7.96
C TYR A 5 9.57 -17.45 -6.63
N LYS A 6 10.86 -17.24 -6.35
CA LYS A 6 11.30 -16.49 -5.16
C LYS A 6 10.87 -15.02 -5.23
N LEU A 7 11.02 -14.37 -6.38
CA LEU A 7 10.58 -12.99 -6.58
C LEU A 7 9.07 -12.86 -6.37
N ILE A 8 8.29 -13.76 -6.96
CA ILE A 8 6.83 -13.82 -6.81
C ILE A 8 6.46 -14.00 -5.34
N PHE A 9 7.10 -14.94 -4.65
CA PHE A 9 6.88 -15.17 -3.22
C PHE A 9 7.14 -13.92 -2.37
N TYR A 10 8.26 -13.21 -2.60
CA TYR A 10 8.54 -11.96 -1.89
C TYR A 10 7.53 -10.86 -2.21
N CYS A 11 7.08 -10.76 -3.46
CA CYS A 11 6.05 -9.79 -3.84
C CYS A 11 4.72 -10.07 -3.13
N PHE A 12 4.31 -11.34 -3.04
CA PHE A 12 3.13 -11.74 -2.27
C PHE A 12 3.28 -11.45 -0.79
N LEU A 13 4.45 -11.72 -0.21
CA LEU A 13 4.70 -11.49 1.20
C LEU A 13 4.67 -9.99 1.54
N ILE A 14 5.27 -9.15 0.68
CA ILE A 14 5.19 -7.69 0.81
C ILE A 14 3.74 -7.22 0.69
N LEU A 15 3.01 -7.72 -0.32
CA LEU A 15 1.60 -7.38 -0.51
C LEU A 15 0.77 -7.68 0.75
N ILE A 16 0.92 -8.88 1.32
CA ILE A 16 0.20 -9.32 2.51
C ILE A 16 0.54 -8.43 3.71
N ILE A 17 1.82 -8.23 4.00
CA ILE A 17 2.25 -7.43 5.16
C ILE A 17 1.81 -5.98 5.03
N SER A 18 1.98 -5.38 3.85
CA SER A 18 1.55 -4.00 3.59
C SER A 18 0.04 -3.86 3.72
N THR A 19 -0.73 -4.80 3.17
CA THR A 19 -2.19 -4.80 3.32
C THR A 19 -2.62 -4.87 4.78
N ILE A 20 -2.03 -5.79 5.57
CA ILE A 20 -2.34 -5.93 6.99
C ILE A 20 -1.98 -4.65 7.76
N GLY A 21 -0.78 -4.11 7.55
CA GLY A 21 -0.30 -2.93 8.27
C GLY A 21 -1.18 -1.70 8.02
N ILE A 22 -1.56 -1.47 6.76
CA ILE A 22 -2.33 -0.27 6.41
C ILE A 22 -3.82 -0.45 6.75
N THR A 23 -4.37 -1.65 6.60
CA THR A 23 -5.72 -1.96 7.11
C THR A 23 -5.80 -1.73 8.62
N TYR A 24 -4.81 -2.18 9.38
CA TYR A 24 -4.74 -1.94 10.81
C TYR A 24 -4.66 -0.46 11.15
N TRP A 25 -3.80 0.30 10.45
CA TRP A 25 -3.69 1.75 10.63
C TRP A 25 -5.03 2.45 10.36
N TYR A 26 -5.68 2.14 9.24
CA TYR A 26 -6.97 2.73 8.87
C TYR A 26 -8.06 2.44 9.91
N ILE A 27 -8.16 1.18 10.34
CA ILE A 27 -9.13 0.77 11.37
C ILE A 27 -8.83 1.46 12.72
N SER A 28 -7.56 1.52 13.13
CA SER A 28 -7.19 2.19 14.37
C SER A 28 -7.50 3.68 14.33
N ASP A 29 -7.22 4.35 13.22
CA ASP A 29 -7.35 5.80 13.10
C ASP A 29 -8.82 6.24 12.91
N HIS A 30 -9.62 5.48 12.15
CA HIS A 30 -10.97 5.90 11.76
C HIS A 30 -12.12 5.16 12.48
N LEU A 31 -11.86 4.03 13.15
CA LEU A 31 -12.92 3.15 13.66
C LEU A 31 -12.87 2.85 15.16
N LEU A 32 -11.86 3.34 15.90
CA LEU A 32 -11.72 3.10 17.34
C LEU A 32 -12.88 3.66 18.19
N SER A 33 -13.64 4.65 17.70
CA SER A 33 -14.76 5.25 18.45
C SER A 33 -16.09 4.50 18.31
N ASP A 34 -16.30 3.71 17.24
CA ASP A 34 -17.64 3.19 16.88
C ASP A 34 -17.61 1.77 16.29
N PHE A 35 -16.70 0.92 16.79
CA PHE A 35 -16.53 -0.47 16.33
C PHE A 35 -17.81 -1.32 16.35
N SER A 36 -18.76 -1.00 17.23
CA SER A 36 -20.04 -1.71 17.36
C SER A 36 -21.02 -1.47 16.20
N SER A 37 -20.81 -0.42 15.40
CA SER A 37 -21.68 -0.04 14.28
C SER A 37 -21.23 -0.57 12.91
N ILE A 38 -20.05 -1.19 12.85
CA ILE A 38 -19.43 -1.56 11.59
C ILE A 38 -20.01 -2.89 11.09
N GLN A 39 -20.79 -2.82 10.01
CA GLN A 39 -21.27 -4.02 9.31
C GLN A 39 -20.12 -4.75 8.61
N PHE A 40 -20.09 -6.08 8.68
CA PHE A 40 -19.07 -6.94 8.06
C PHE A 40 -18.86 -6.65 6.56
N LYS A 41 -19.91 -6.26 5.84
CA LYS A 41 -19.87 -5.88 4.42
C LYS A 41 -19.04 -4.61 4.16
N SER A 42 -19.03 -3.66 5.10
CA SER A 42 -18.23 -2.43 5.02
C SER A 42 -16.74 -2.74 5.24
N LEU A 43 -16.42 -3.63 6.20
CA LEU A 43 -15.06 -4.11 6.45
C LEU A 43 -14.44 -4.78 5.21
N VAL A 44 -15.20 -5.63 4.52
CA VAL A 44 -14.72 -6.28 3.29
C VAL A 44 -14.46 -5.27 2.17
N ALA A 45 -15.31 -4.24 2.04
CA ALA A 45 -15.11 -3.19 1.04
C ALA A 45 -13.86 -2.34 1.33
N ILE A 46 -13.64 -1.98 2.61
CA ILE A 46 -12.45 -1.29 3.09
C ILE A 46 -11.20 -2.11 2.79
N ILE A 47 -11.19 -3.39 3.18
CA ILE A 47 -10.05 -4.30 2.92
C ILE A 47 -9.75 -4.37 1.42
N ILE A 48 -10.76 -4.51 0.55
CA ILE A 48 -10.53 -4.61 -0.90
C ILE A 48 -9.94 -3.31 -1.47
N GLN A 49 -10.45 -2.14 -1.07
CA GLN A 49 -9.93 -0.85 -1.53
C GLN A 49 -8.50 -0.59 -1.03
N ILE A 50 -8.25 -0.87 0.24
CA ILE A 50 -6.92 -0.78 0.88
C ILE A 50 -5.94 -1.75 0.21
N THR A 51 -6.34 -3.01 0.00
CA THR A 51 -5.47 -4.02 -0.64
C THR A 51 -5.08 -3.61 -2.05
N LEU A 52 -6.05 -3.15 -2.86
CA LEU A 52 -5.83 -2.81 -4.26
C LEU A 52 -4.97 -1.56 -4.43
N LEU A 53 -5.16 -0.53 -3.63
CA LEU A 53 -4.40 0.72 -3.78
C LEU A 53 -3.12 0.72 -2.95
N GLU A 54 -3.22 0.31 -1.69
CA GLU A 54 -2.15 0.52 -0.72
C GLU A 54 -1.20 -0.67 -0.63
N GLY A 55 -1.68 -1.88 -0.87
CA GLY A 55 -0.84 -3.07 -0.97
C GLY A 55 0.03 -3.07 -2.24
N LEU A 56 -0.49 -2.53 -3.34
CA LEU A 56 0.22 -2.55 -4.63
C LEU A 56 1.39 -1.56 -4.68
N ILE A 57 1.29 -0.37 -4.07
CA ILE A 57 2.36 0.64 -4.05
C ILE A 57 3.70 0.06 -3.55
N PRO A 58 3.80 -0.55 -2.35
CA PRO A 58 5.05 -1.13 -1.86
C PRO A 58 5.51 -2.32 -2.70
N THR A 59 4.59 -3.14 -3.21
CA THR A 59 4.94 -4.28 -4.09
C THR A 59 5.56 -3.80 -5.42
N PHE A 60 4.97 -2.79 -6.07
CA PHE A 60 5.55 -2.19 -7.28
C PHE A 60 6.86 -1.48 -7.01
N SER A 61 6.96 -0.77 -5.88
CA SER A 61 8.20 -0.11 -5.46
C SER A 61 9.34 -1.12 -5.31
N PHE A 62 9.08 -2.26 -4.65
CA PHE A 62 10.04 -3.34 -4.51
C PHE A 62 10.46 -3.92 -5.87
N LEU A 63 9.49 -4.16 -6.77
CA LEU A 63 9.79 -4.64 -8.12
C LEU A 63 10.68 -3.67 -8.89
N ILE A 64 10.38 -2.36 -8.86
CA ILE A 64 11.18 -1.32 -9.50
C ILE A 64 12.60 -1.31 -8.92
N ILE A 65 12.74 -1.34 -7.60
CA ILE A 65 14.06 -1.42 -6.93
C ILE A 65 14.83 -2.66 -7.40
N TYR A 66 14.18 -3.82 -7.41
CA TYR A 66 14.79 -5.06 -7.87
C TYR A 66 15.28 -4.97 -9.33
N PHE A 67 14.48 -4.38 -10.22
CA PHE A 67 14.88 -4.16 -11.60
C PHE A 67 16.03 -3.16 -11.72
N LEU A 68 16.00 -2.06 -10.97
CA LEU A 68 17.06 -1.05 -10.95
C LEU A 68 18.39 -1.67 -10.51
N ILE A 69 18.40 -2.43 -9.41
CA ILE A 69 19.59 -3.13 -8.92
C ILE A 69 20.15 -4.09 -9.98
N LYS A 70 19.28 -4.78 -10.72
CA LYS A 70 19.72 -5.74 -11.75
C LYS A 70 20.24 -5.08 -13.03
N LYS A 71 19.68 -3.93 -13.43
CA LYS A 71 20.01 -3.24 -14.70
C LYS A 71 21.11 -2.18 -14.54
N VAL A 72 21.13 -1.46 -13.43
CA VAL A 72 22.00 -0.29 -13.25
C VAL A 72 23.27 -0.70 -12.51
N LYS A 73 24.39 -0.73 -13.24
CA LYS A 73 25.71 -1.07 -12.67
C LYS A 73 26.37 0.09 -11.94
N ASN A 74 26.06 1.33 -12.34
CA ASN A 74 26.62 2.52 -11.70
C ASN A 74 25.94 2.77 -10.35
N LYS A 75 26.71 2.63 -9.26
CA LYS A 75 26.22 2.75 -7.88
C LYS A 75 25.68 4.14 -7.56
N GLN A 76 26.29 5.20 -8.09
CA GLN A 76 25.83 6.59 -7.85
C GLN A 76 24.49 6.84 -8.54
N LEU A 77 24.37 6.41 -9.81
CA LEU A 77 23.11 6.50 -10.55
C LEU A 77 22.01 5.66 -9.89
N LEU A 78 22.34 4.46 -9.42
CA LEU A 78 21.40 3.60 -8.70
C LEU A 78 20.87 4.28 -7.43
N ALA A 79 21.77 4.83 -6.61
CA ALA A 79 21.39 5.54 -5.38
C ALA A 79 20.49 6.75 -5.69
N PHE A 80 20.81 7.52 -6.73
CA PHE A 80 20.00 8.65 -7.15
C PHE A 80 18.59 8.23 -7.61
N LEU A 81 18.48 7.16 -8.42
CA LEU A 81 17.19 6.64 -8.87
C LEU A 81 16.34 6.08 -7.73
N ILE A 82 16.96 5.40 -6.75
CA ILE A 82 16.26 4.93 -5.54
C ILE A 82 15.75 6.11 -4.73
N LEU A 83 16.53 7.18 -4.59
CA LEU A 83 16.10 8.38 -3.88
C LEU A 83 14.89 9.05 -4.56
N ILE A 84 14.91 9.18 -5.89
CA ILE A 84 13.76 9.68 -6.66
C ILE A 84 12.54 8.79 -6.42
N LEU A 85 12.71 7.46 -6.46
CA LEU A 85 11.61 6.54 -6.23
C LEU A 85 11.01 6.71 -4.83
N ILE A 86 11.83 6.86 -3.79
CA ILE A 86 11.35 7.09 -2.43
C ILE A 86 10.54 8.38 -2.35
N VAL A 87 11.05 9.48 -2.91
CA VAL A 87 10.32 10.76 -2.93
C VAL A 87 8.98 10.63 -3.65
N LEU A 88 8.95 9.91 -4.77
CA LEU A 88 7.73 9.65 -5.53
C LEU A 88 6.73 8.80 -4.72
N VAL A 89 7.19 7.75 -4.06
CA VAL A 89 6.35 6.91 -3.19
C VAL A 89 5.77 7.73 -2.05
N ILE A 90 6.58 8.56 -1.38
CA ILE A 90 6.10 9.45 -0.31
C ILE A 90 5.03 10.41 -0.84
N ALA A 91 5.25 11.03 -2.00
CA ALA A 91 4.28 11.95 -2.60
C ALA A 91 2.94 11.26 -2.93
N VAL A 92 2.99 10.04 -3.47
CA VAL A 92 1.80 9.25 -3.78
C VAL A 92 1.05 8.85 -2.51
N VAL A 93 1.76 8.32 -1.50
CA VAL A 93 1.17 7.94 -0.21
C VAL A 93 0.58 9.15 0.49
N TYR A 94 1.29 10.28 0.52
CA TYR A 94 0.80 11.51 1.14
C TYR A 94 -0.49 12.00 0.47
N ARG A 95 -0.51 12.06 -0.88
CA ARG A 95 -1.72 12.43 -1.62
C ARG A 95 -2.87 11.47 -1.33
N TYR A 96 -2.59 10.18 -1.21
CA TYR A 96 -3.61 9.18 -0.89
C TYR A 96 -4.16 9.36 0.52
N VAL A 97 -3.30 9.55 1.53
CA VAL A 97 -3.74 9.81 2.92
C VAL A 97 -4.57 11.08 2.98
N LEU A 98 -4.16 12.15 2.30
CA LEU A 98 -4.98 13.36 2.19
C LEU A 98 -6.33 13.08 1.53
N TYR A 99 -6.37 12.26 0.49
CA TYR A 99 -7.63 11.86 -0.13
C TYR A 99 -8.52 11.10 0.86
N MET A 100 -7.98 10.15 1.62
CA MET A 100 -8.72 9.37 2.62
C MET A 100 -9.26 10.23 3.77
N ILE A 101 -8.49 11.23 4.22
CA ILE A 101 -8.87 12.13 5.33
C ILE A 101 -9.87 13.20 4.86
N PHE A 102 -9.62 13.85 3.71
CA PHE A 102 -10.34 15.06 3.30
C PHE A 102 -11.44 14.83 2.28
N HIS A 103 -11.42 13.72 1.53
CA HIS A 103 -12.61 13.30 0.82
C HIS A 103 -13.33 12.35 1.75
N GLU A 104 -14.42 12.84 2.34
CA GLU A 104 -15.49 11.98 2.82
C GLU A 104 -15.75 10.97 1.71
N PHE A 105 -15.26 9.74 1.87
CA PHE A 105 -15.79 8.62 1.14
C PHE A 105 -17.28 8.67 1.45
N ASN A 106 -18.09 9.16 0.50
CA ASN A 106 -19.55 9.20 0.57
C ASN A 106 -19.99 7.99 1.39
N ASN A 107 -20.36 8.25 2.65
CA ASN A 107 -20.43 7.28 3.73
C ASN A 107 -20.65 5.83 3.22
N PRO A 108 -19.63 4.94 3.21
CA PRO A 108 -19.92 3.51 3.16
C PRO A 108 -20.67 3.06 4.41
N ILE A 109 -20.72 3.92 5.43
CA ILE A 109 -21.55 3.83 6.62
C ILE A 109 -22.92 4.49 6.36
N LEU A 110 -23.69 3.93 5.42
CA LEU A 110 -25.14 4.16 5.44
C LEU A 110 -25.68 3.41 6.66
N PHE A 111 -25.72 4.10 7.80
CA PHE A 111 -26.59 3.73 8.91
C PHE A 111 -28.01 3.69 8.37
N LYS A 112 -28.60 2.50 8.34
CA LYS A 112 -30.04 2.32 8.34
C LYS A 112 -30.42 1.43 9.51
#